data_AF-A0A538RT96-F1
#
_entry.id   AF-A0A538RT96-F1
#
_cell.length_a   1.000
_cell.length_b   1.000
_cell.length_c   1.000
_cell.angle_alpha   90.00
_cell.angle_beta   90.00
_cell.angle_gamma   90.00
#
_symmetry.space_group_name_H-M   'P 1'
#
loop_
_entity.id
_entity.type
_entity.pdbx_description
1 polymer ?
#
loop_
_entity_poly.entity_id
_entity_poly.type
_entity_poly.pdbx_seq_one_letter_code
_entity_poly.pdbx_strand_id
1 'polypeptide(L)'
;MPARLWNCVVLMTVMVAGTSGMPMPSFAQAKEQMPTFDLDRIIDLALERNPAILGAQSAIEQNEGRQVQAGAYPNPTVGLQTADATIRDPSNGIRIIERGVTVHQTVEWPGMRAARQDAAAAGLAGATIGLDEAKLNLIAEVKQAFYELLLAERTVDLLQQNLEIVQEVARIVRARVRSGEGPQFEAVKADVEVLKAKQEMTKAKNSVRVKLVGLDTLTAGALGPRYKVEGDFRSLRDRLDPEQMAARDLSQHPILKRQGKLVEQAELTVDKERQSRVPNVTLFGGYAREV
;
A
#
# COMPACT_ATOMS: atom_id res chain seq x y z
N MET A 1 -0.57 -16.00 -47.77
CA MET A 1 -1.20 -15.27 -48.90
C MET A 1 -2.17 -14.24 -48.33
N PRO A 2 -2.16 -12.98 -48.83
CA PRO A 2 -2.43 -11.82 -48.00
C PRO A 2 -3.74 -11.06 -48.34
N ALA A 3 -4.06 -10.13 -47.44
CA ALA A 3 -4.70 -8.84 -47.64
C ALA A 3 -6.16 -8.78 -48.12
N ARG A 4 -7.03 -8.21 -47.26
CA ARG A 4 -8.13 -7.35 -47.70
C ARG A 4 -8.15 -6.07 -46.87
N LEU A 5 -7.56 -5.03 -47.47
CA LEU A 5 -7.65 -3.63 -47.09
C LEU A 5 -9.08 -3.14 -47.33
N TRP A 6 -9.67 -2.44 -46.35
CA TRP A 6 -10.86 -1.63 -46.58
C TRP A 6 -10.47 -0.16 -46.56
N ASN A 7 -10.41 0.43 -47.76
CA ASN A 7 -10.33 1.87 -47.97
C ASN A 7 -11.71 2.48 -47.74
N CYS A 8 -11.85 3.33 -46.73
CA CYS A 8 -12.95 4.29 -46.66
C CYS A 8 -12.45 5.64 -47.18
N VAL A 9 -12.84 5.95 -48.42
CA VAL A 9 -12.75 7.28 -49.03
C VAL A 9 -13.86 8.13 -48.42
N VAL A 10 -13.52 9.18 -47.68
CA VAL A 10 -14.47 10.22 -47.28
C VAL A 10 -14.22 11.46 -48.14
N LEU A 11 -15.16 11.73 -49.03
CA LEU A 11 -15.20 12.91 -49.88
C LEU A 11 -15.93 14.04 -49.16
N MET A 12 -15.16 15.09 -48.84
CA MET A 12 -15.45 16.52 -49.01
C MET A 12 -16.87 17.06 -48.75
N THR A 13 -16.98 18.00 -47.80
CA THR A 13 -17.84 19.19 -47.98
C THR A 13 -17.36 20.31 -47.07
N VAL A 14 -16.69 21.31 -47.66
CA VAL A 14 -16.36 22.58 -47.02
C VAL A 14 -17.60 23.46 -47.12
N MET A 15 -18.23 23.76 -45.99
CA MET A 15 -19.30 24.74 -45.88
C MET A 15 -18.76 25.95 -45.12
N VAL A 16 -18.53 27.03 -45.87
CA VAL A 16 -18.22 28.36 -45.34
C VAL A 16 -19.51 28.95 -44.78
N ALA A 17 -19.56 29.20 -43.47
CA ALA A 17 -20.64 29.94 -42.84
C ALA A 17 -20.14 30.80 -41.68
N GLY A 18 -20.28 32.11 -41.84
CA GLY A 18 -20.69 33.03 -40.79
C GLY A 18 -19.76 33.25 -39.61
N THR A 19 -18.95 34.31 -39.70
CA THR A 19 -18.38 35.01 -38.55
C THR A 19 -19.49 35.51 -37.63
N SER A 20 -19.78 34.78 -36.55
CA SER A 20 -20.53 35.28 -35.41
C SER A 20 -19.62 35.17 -34.19
N GLY A 21 -19.32 36.32 -33.59
CA GLY A 21 -18.48 36.42 -32.41
C GLY A 21 -19.15 35.69 -31.24
N MET A 22 -18.68 34.48 -30.94
CA MET A 22 -19.00 33.83 -29.68
C MET A 22 -18.25 34.56 -28.56
N PRO A 23 -18.93 34.98 -27.48
CA PRO A 23 -18.24 35.44 -26.29
C PRO A 23 -17.43 34.28 -25.75
N MET A 24 -16.10 34.40 -25.75
CA MET A 24 -15.24 33.43 -25.09
C MET A 24 -15.67 33.31 -23.63
N PRO A 25 -15.86 32.10 -23.09
CA PRO A 25 -16.05 31.94 -21.66
C PRO A 25 -14.82 32.53 -20.97
N SER A 26 -15.05 33.61 -20.24
CA SER A 26 -14.09 34.12 -19.28
C SER A 26 -13.86 32.99 -18.29
N PHE A 27 -12.71 32.31 -18.41
CA PHE A 27 -12.16 31.54 -17.31
C PHE A 27 -11.78 32.57 -16.24
N ALA A 28 -12.78 32.97 -15.45
CA ALA A 28 -12.54 33.58 -14.17
C ALA A 28 -11.60 32.62 -13.45
N GLN A 29 -10.34 33.02 -13.28
CA GLN A 29 -9.40 32.32 -12.42
C GLN A 29 -10.03 32.33 -11.03
N ALA A 30 -10.73 31.26 -10.69
CA ALA A 30 -11.03 30.96 -9.31
C ALA A 30 -9.67 30.96 -8.61
N LYS A 31 -9.48 31.92 -7.70
CA LYS A 31 -8.37 31.87 -6.74
C LYS A 31 -8.50 30.52 -6.05
N GLU A 32 -7.72 29.53 -6.50
CA GLU A 32 -7.63 28.23 -5.87
C GLU A 32 -7.12 28.48 -4.45
N GLN A 33 -8.06 28.53 -3.52
CA GLN A 33 -7.74 28.56 -2.10
C GLN A 33 -7.06 27.24 -1.81
N MET A 34 -5.77 27.31 -1.43
CA MET A 34 -5.05 26.11 -1.02
C MET A 34 -5.78 25.51 0.19
N PRO A 35 -6.31 24.29 0.07
CA PRO A 35 -6.97 23.64 1.19
C PRO A 35 -5.97 23.49 2.34
N THR A 36 -6.46 23.74 3.54
CA THR A 36 -5.68 23.58 4.78
C THR A 36 -6.21 22.35 5.50
N PHE A 37 -5.31 21.47 5.91
CA PHE A 37 -5.64 20.22 6.57
C PHE A 37 -5.03 20.15 7.98
N ASP A 38 -5.82 19.71 8.94
CA ASP A 38 -5.37 19.34 10.29
C ASP A 38 -4.98 17.86 10.32
N LEU A 39 -4.18 17.48 11.32
CA LEU A 39 -3.66 16.13 11.53
C LEU A 39 -4.75 15.07 11.49
N ASP A 40 -5.85 15.28 12.20
CA ASP A 40 -6.93 14.29 12.29
C ASP A 40 -7.55 14.04 10.91
N ARG A 41 -7.73 15.10 10.11
CA ARG A 41 -8.25 14.96 8.75
C ARG A 41 -7.31 14.20 7.82
N ILE A 42 -5.99 14.38 7.98
CA ILE A 42 -4.99 13.67 7.18
C ILE A 42 -4.94 12.19 7.59
N ILE A 43 -5.09 11.89 8.88
CA ILE A 43 -5.20 10.52 9.37
C ILE A 43 -6.42 9.81 8.76
N ASP A 44 -7.59 10.47 8.76
CA ASP A 44 -8.80 9.89 8.17
C ASP A 44 -8.60 9.59 6.68
N LEU A 45 -8.06 10.54 5.92
CA LEU A 45 -7.78 10.36 4.50
C LEU A 45 -6.76 9.24 4.24
N ALA A 46 -5.74 9.11 5.09
CA ALA A 46 -4.77 8.02 4.98
C ALA A 46 -5.43 6.67 5.28
N LEU A 47 -6.23 6.55 6.34
CA LEU A 47 -6.93 5.32 6.67
C LEU A 47 -7.93 4.89 5.59
N GLU A 48 -8.57 5.86 4.92
CA GLU A 48 -9.53 5.60 3.84
C GLU A 48 -8.86 5.17 2.52
N ARG A 49 -7.69 5.72 2.18
CA ARG A 49 -7.13 5.58 0.83
C ARG A 49 -5.78 4.86 0.74
N ASN A 50 -5.08 4.65 1.84
CA ASN A 50 -3.74 4.09 1.79
C ASN A 50 -3.76 2.61 1.30
N PRO A 51 -2.92 2.25 0.30
CA PRO A 51 -2.84 0.89 -0.22
C PRO A 51 -2.47 -0.19 0.81
N ALA A 52 -1.75 0.16 1.88
CA ALA A 52 -1.41 -0.77 2.95
C ALA A 52 -2.67 -1.25 3.71
N ILE A 53 -3.65 -0.37 3.90
CA ILE A 53 -4.94 -0.73 4.53
C ILE A 53 -5.75 -1.62 3.60
N LEU A 54 -5.80 -1.28 2.31
CA LEU A 54 -6.42 -2.14 1.29
C LEU A 54 -5.76 -3.52 1.25
N GLY A 55 -4.43 -3.59 1.31
CA GLY A 55 -3.69 -4.85 1.35
C GLY A 55 -4.04 -5.70 2.59
N ALA A 56 -4.20 -5.06 3.75
CA ALA A 56 -4.62 -5.74 4.98
C ALA A 56 -6.09 -6.22 4.89
N GLN A 57 -6.99 -5.45 4.28
CA GLN A 57 -8.37 -5.86 4.02
C GLN A 57 -8.43 -7.05 3.05
N SER A 58 -7.67 -7.02 1.95
CA SER A 58 -7.58 -8.17 1.04
C SER A 58 -6.99 -9.42 1.71
N ALA A 59 -6.14 -9.26 2.73
CA ALA A 59 -5.67 -10.40 3.52
C ALA A 59 -6.80 -11.01 4.37
N ILE A 60 -7.76 -10.21 4.86
CA ILE A 60 -8.96 -10.72 5.53
C ILE A 60 -9.80 -11.50 4.53
N GLU A 61 -10.13 -10.93 3.37
CA GLU A 61 -10.92 -11.59 2.32
C GLU A 61 -10.29 -12.93 1.87
N GLN A 62 -8.95 -12.97 1.74
CA GLN A 62 -8.24 -14.21 1.44
C GLN A 62 -8.41 -15.27 2.53
N ASN A 63 -8.39 -14.87 3.81
CA ASN A 63 -8.58 -15.79 4.92
C ASN A 63 -10.04 -16.22 5.09
N GLU A 64 -11.01 -15.36 4.76
CA GLU A 64 -12.42 -15.76 4.66
C GLU A 64 -12.60 -16.82 3.57
N GLY A 65 -11.99 -16.63 2.40
CA GLY A 65 -11.96 -17.63 1.34
C GLY A 65 -11.33 -18.95 1.80
N ARG A 66 -10.23 -18.89 2.56
CA ARG A 66 -9.61 -20.09 3.17
C ARG A 66 -10.52 -20.76 4.20
N GLN A 67 -11.28 -20.00 4.98
CA GLN A 67 -12.24 -20.54 5.95
C GLN A 67 -13.40 -21.27 5.25
N VAL A 68 -13.92 -20.71 4.16
CA VAL A 68 -14.93 -21.38 3.32
C VAL A 68 -14.36 -22.66 2.72
N GLN A 69 -13.15 -22.62 2.15
CA GLN A 69 -12.48 -23.79 1.60
C GLN A 69 -12.19 -24.86 2.65
N ALA A 70 -11.83 -24.46 3.88
CA ALA A 70 -11.59 -25.38 4.99
C ALA A 70 -12.86 -26.15 5.39
N GLY A 71 -14.03 -25.52 5.23
CA GLY A 71 -15.33 -26.14 5.42
C GLY A 71 -15.90 -26.84 4.20
N ALA A 72 -15.23 -26.83 3.05
CA ALA A 72 -15.72 -27.53 1.86
C ALA A 72 -15.34 -29.02 1.90
N TYR A 73 -16.25 -29.89 1.43
CA TYR A 73 -15.89 -31.27 1.15
C TYR A 73 -14.97 -31.33 -0.08
N PRO A 74 -14.06 -32.32 -0.16
CA PRO A 74 -13.29 -32.56 -1.37
C PRO A 74 -14.21 -32.80 -2.57
N ASN A 75 -13.95 -32.10 -3.67
CA ASN A 75 -14.69 -32.29 -4.91
C ASN A 75 -14.39 -33.68 -5.51
N PRO A 76 -15.36 -34.30 -6.20
CA PRO A 76 -15.11 -35.52 -6.95
C PRO A 76 -14.11 -35.25 -8.08
N THR A 77 -13.21 -36.21 -8.30
CA THR A 77 -12.27 -36.18 -9.43
C THR A 77 -12.79 -37.10 -10.53
N VAL A 78 -12.97 -36.55 -11.73
CA VAL A 78 -13.37 -37.31 -12.92
C VAL A 78 -12.16 -37.47 -13.83
N GLY A 79 -11.80 -38.71 -14.12
CA GLY A 79 -10.69 -39.07 -15.00
C GLY A 79 -11.18 -39.64 -16.32
N LEU A 80 -10.58 -39.23 -17.43
CA LEU A 80 -10.70 -39.91 -18.72
C LEU A 80 -9.37 -40.63 -18.96
N GLN A 81 -9.43 -41.93 -19.23
CA GLN A 81 -8.27 -42.76 -19.47
C GLN A 81 -8.38 -43.42 -20.84
N THR A 82 -7.27 -43.44 -21.58
CA THR A 82 -7.12 -44.20 -22.81
C THR A 82 -5.84 -44.99 -22.73
N ALA A 83 -5.91 -46.31 -22.83
CA ALA A 83 -4.75 -47.20 -22.82
C ALA A 83 -4.63 -47.90 -24.17
N ASP A 84 -3.43 -47.93 -24.72
CA ASP A 84 -3.09 -48.75 -25.88
C ASP A 84 -2.00 -49.72 -25.43
N ALA A 85 -2.37 -50.99 -25.29
CA ALA A 85 -1.51 -52.03 -24.78
C ALA A 85 -1.32 -53.10 -25.86
N THR A 86 -0.08 -53.55 -26.05
CA THR A 86 0.23 -54.68 -26.92
C THR A 86 0.80 -55.80 -26.09
N ILE A 87 0.09 -56.94 -26.05
CA ILE A 87 0.57 -58.14 -25.37
C ILE A 87 1.48 -58.89 -26.34
N ARG A 88 2.77 -59.02 -26.00
CA ARG A 88 3.73 -59.82 -26.77
C ARG A 88 3.51 -61.31 -26.48
N ASP A 89 2.64 -61.93 -27.27
CA ASP A 89 2.53 -63.39 -27.38
C ASP A 89 3.37 -63.87 -28.58
N PRO A 90 4.20 -64.93 -28.47
CA PRO A 90 5.00 -65.48 -29.57
C PRO A 90 4.19 -65.98 -30.78
N SER A 91 2.88 -66.19 -30.64
CA SER A 91 2.03 -66.83 -31.65
C SER A 91 1.10 -65.87 -32.40
N ASN A 92 0.52 -64.87 -31.73
CA ASN A 92 -0.31 -63.81 -32.32
C ASN A 92 -0.30 -62.59 -31.38
N GLY A 93 0.32 -61.48 -31.77
CA GLY A 93 0.30 -60.25 -30.97
C GLY A 93 -1.10 -59.64 -30.94
N ILE A 94 -1.67 -59.45 -29.75
CA ILE A 94 -2.99 -58.82 -29.56
C ILE A 94 -2.76 -57.36 -29.11
N ARG A 95 -3.37 -56.43 -29.84
CA ARG A 95 -3.43 -55.01 -29.48
C ARG A 95 -4.80 -54.73 -28.84
N ILE A 96 -4.78 -54.11 -27.67
CA ILE A 96 -5.97 -53.76 -26.88
C ILE A 96 -5.97 -52.25 -26.75
N ILE A 97 -7.02 -51.61 -27.25
CA ILE A 97 -7.26 -50.18 -27.04
C ILE A 97 -8.41 -50.06 -26.06
N GLU A 98 -8.14 -49.57 -24.85
CA GLU A 98 -9.15 -49.36 -23.82
C GLU A 98 -9.45 -47.87 -23.67
N ARG A 99 -10.72 -47.53 -23.51
CA ARG A 99 -11.16 -46.18 -23.14
C ARG A 99 -12.05 -46.28 -21.92
N GLY A 100 -11.74 -45.50 -20.89
CA GLY A 100 -12.46 -45.52 -19.63
C GLY A 100 -12.69 -44.14 -19.04
N VAL A 101 -13.75 -44.03 -18.24
CA VAL A 101 -14.05 -42.88 -17.40
C VAL A 101 -14.11 -43.36 -15.95
N THR A 102 -13.41 -42.68 -15.06
CA THR A 102 -13.41 -42.97 -13.62
C THR A 102 -13.88 -41.76 -12.83
N VAL A 103 -14.54 -42.02 -11.71
CA VAL A 103 -14.96 -41.01 -10.73
C VAL A 103 -14.43 -41.45 -9.37
N HIS A 104 -13.76 -40.53 -8.69
CA HIS A 104 -13.21 -40.73 -7.35
C HIS A 104 -13.79 -39.68 -6.41
N GLN A 105 -14.44 -40.10 -5.33
CA GLN A 105 -14.94 -39.24 -4.26
C GLN A 105 -14.28 -39.64 -2.94
N THR A 106 -13.42 -38.76 -2.43
CA THR A 106 -12.85 -38.93 -1.10
C THR A 106 -13.87 -38.50 -0.05
N VAL A 107 -14.17 -39.38 0.90
CA VAL A 107 -14.94 -39.07 2.12
C VAL A 107 -13.93 -38.84 3.23
N GLU A 108 -13.79 -37.57 3.63
CA GLU A 108 -12.84 -37.13 4.64
C GLU A 108 -13.31 -37.51 6.06
N TRP A 109 -12.35 -37.86 6.92
CA TRP A 109 -12.61 -38.02 8.35
C TRP A 109 -13.12 -36.70 8.96
N PRO A 110 -14.27 -36.68 9.66
CA PRO A 110 -14.85 -35.44 10.18
C PRO A 110 -13.93 -34.64 11.12
N GLY A 111 -13.11 -35.33 11.91
CA GLY A 111 -12.17 -34.67 12.82
C GLY A 111 -11.06 -33.89 12.11
N MET A 112 -10.63 -34.36 10.94
CA MET A 112 -9.63 -33.66 10.12
C MET A 112 -10.20 -32.36 9.54
N ARG A 113 -11.47 -32.41 9.11
CA ARG A 113 -12.19 -31.23 8.62
C ARG A 113 -12.41 -30.20 9.72
N ALA A 114 -12.87 -30.63 10.90
CA ALA A 114 -13.09 -29.73 12.04
C ALA A 114 -11.80 -29.00 12.42
N ALA A 115 -10.69 -29.72 12.61
CA ALA A 115 -9.40 -29.11 12.93
C ALA A 115 -8.89 -28.16 11.82
N ARG A 116 -9.15 -28.47 10.54
CA ARG A 116 -8.84 -27.58 9.41
C ARG A 116 -9.68 -26.30 9.46
N GLN A 117 -10.95 -26.38 9.82
CA GLN A 117 -11.84 -25.22 9.99
C GLN A 117 -11.39 -24.34 11.15
N ASP A 118 -11.02 -24.94 12.29
CA ASP A 118 -10.53 -24.21 13.46
C ASP A 118 -9.23 -23.46 13.14
N ALA A 119 -8.27 -24.11 12.48
CA ALA A 119 -7.03 -23.47 12.05
C ALA A 119 -7.29 -22.30 11.08
N ALA A 120 -8.24 -22.46 10.14
CA ALA A 120 -8.61 -21.38 9.23
C ALA A 120 -9.31 -20.21 9.96
N ALA A 121 -10.14 -20.50 10.97
CA ALA A 121 -10.79 -19.48 11.79
C ALA A 121 -9.77 -18.68 12.63
N ALA A 122 -8.78 -19.35 13.23
CA ALA A 122 -7.67 -18.68 13.93
C ALA A 122 -6.85 -17.80 12.97
N GLY A 123 -6.60 -18.27 11.73
CA GLY A 123 -5.96 -17.49 10.68
C GLY A 123 -6.74 -16.22 10.30
N LEU A 124 -8.07 -16.32 10.15
CA LEU A 124 -8.94 -15.17 9.91
C LEU A 124 -8.93 -14.17 11.08
N ALA A 125 -8.99 -14.67 12.32
CA ALA A 125 -8.88 -13.82 13.50
C ALA A 125 -7.53 -13.09 13.55
N GLY A 126 -6.43 -13.78 13.21
CA GLY A 126 -5.11 -13.18 13.08
C GLY A 126 -5.03 -12.12 11.98
N ALA A 127 -5.65 -12.35 10.82
CA ALA A 127 -5.73 -11.38 9.73
C ALA A 127 -6.52 -10.12 10.12
N THR A 128 -7.62 -10.30 10.86
CA THR A 128 -8.43 -9.18 11.38
C THR A 128 -7.64 -8.30 12.32
N ILE A 129 -6.90 -8.89 13.27
CA ILE A 129 -6.00 -8.13 14.16
C ILE A 129 -4.86 -7.49 13.37
N GLY A 130 -4.40 -8.14 12.29
CA GLY A 130 -3.42 -7.57 11.37
C GLY A 130 -3.87 -6.28 10.69
N LEU A 131 -5.17 -6.11 10.42
CA LEU A 131 -5.72 -4.85 9.95
C LEU A 131 -5.60 -3.76 11.02
N ASP A 132 -5.88 -4.07 12.28
CA ASP A 132 -5.74 -3.10 13.38
C ASP A 132 -4.28 -2.70 13.61
N GLU A 133 -3.35 -3.65 13.47
CA GLU A 133 -1.90 -3.38 13.47
C GLU A 133 -1.50 -2.45 12.32
N ALA A 134 -1.98 -2.73 11.09
CA ALA A 134 -1.70 -1.90 9.93
C ALA A 134 -2.24 -0.46 10.10
N LYS A 135 -3.46 -0.31 10.65
CA LYS A 135 -4.04 1.00 10.97
C LYS A 135 -3.20 1.75 12.01
N LEU A 136 -2.79 1.07 13.09
CA LEU A 136 -1.99 1.68 14.15
C LEU A 136 -0.63 2.18 13.62
N ASN A 137 0.04 1.36 12.81
CA ASN A 137 1.31 1.72 12.19
C ASN A 137 1.14 2.90 11.22
N LEU A 138 0.11 2.89 10.38
CA LEU A 138 -0.16 4.00 9.47
C LEU A 138 -0.46 5.30 10.21
N ILE A 139 -1.24 5.25 11.30
CA ILE A 139 -1.51 6.43 12.13
C ILE A 139 -0.19 7.00 12.70
N ALA A 140 0.71 6.14 13.17
CA ALA A 140 2.01 6.58 13.67
C ALA A 140 2.87 7.22 12.57
N GLU A 141 2.93 6.60 11.39
CA GLU A 141 3.69 7.10 10.25
C GLU A 141 3.16 8.45 9.74
N VAL A 142 1.83 8.60 9.64
CA VAL A 142 1.18 9.87 9.27
C VAL A 142 1.48 10.96 10.28
N LYS A 143 1.38 10.66 11.59
CA LYS A 143 1.73 11.61 12.66
C LYS A 143 3.18 12.06 12.55
N GLN A 144 4.11 11.13 12.34
CA GLN A 144 5.51 11.45 12.18
C GLN A 144 5.73 12.34 10.95
N ALA A 145 5.21 11.95 9.78
CA ALA A 145 5.34 12.72 8.54
C ALA A 145 4.72 14.13 8.65
N PHE A 146 3.58 14.26 9.33
CA PHE A 146 2.93 15.53 9.63
C PHE A 146 3.83 16.46 10.45
N TYR A 147 4.36 15.98 11.58
CA TYR A 147 5.20 16.82 12.43
C TYR A 147 6.57 17.11 11.80
N GLU A 148 7.11 16.21 10.97
CA GLU A 148 8.30 16.46 10.18
C GLU A 148 8.08 17.55 9.12
N LEU A 149 6.91 17.57 8.47
CA LEU A 149 6.52 18.64 7.56
C LEU A 149 6.37 19.97 8.29
N LEU A 150 5.63 19.98 9.40
CA LEU A 150 5.42 21.18 10.22
C LEU A 150 6.76 21.76 10.71
N LEU A 151 7.70 20.90 11.11
CA LEU A 151 9.06 21.29 11.48
C LEU A 151 9.83 21.88 10.31
N ALA A 152 9.74 21.27 9.12
CA ALA A 152 10.39 21.77 7.93
C ALA A 152 9.86 23.15 7.51
N GLU A 153 8.54 23.36 7.58
CA GLU A 153 7.91 24.66 7.31
C GLU A 153 8.38 25.71 8.32
N ARG A 154 8.39 25.38 9.61
CA ARG A 154 8.88 26.30 10.64
C ARG A 154 10.37 26.63 10.49
N THR A 155 11.16 25.66 10.03
CA THR A 155 12.58 25.87 9.75
C THR A 155 12.78 26.84 8.58
N VAL A 156 11.94 26.78 7.55
CA VAL A 156 11.94 27.73 6.44
C VAL A 156 11.65 29.16 6.94
N ASP A 157 10.67 29.34 7.83
CA ASP A 157 10.38 30.66 8.41
C ASP A 157 11.58 31.24 9.18
N LEU A 158 12.23 30.42 10.01
CA LEU A 158 13.38 30.84 10.80
C LEU A 158 14.59 31.17 9.92
N LEU A 159 14.84 30.38 8.87
CA LEU A 159 15.94 30.64 7.94
C LEU A 159 15.68 31.85 7.05
N GLN A 160 14.41 32.16 6.76
CA GLN A 160 14.04 33.41 6.08
C GLN A 160 14.42 34.62 6.94
N GLN A 161 14.06 34.61 8.23
CA GLN A 161 14.43 35.68 9.17
C GLN A 161 15.95 35.80 9.33
N ASN A 162 16.65 34.66 9.44
CA ASN A 162 18.11 34.65 9.50
C ASN A 162 18.74 35.26 8.22
N LEU A 163 18.22 34.90 7.05
CA LEU A 163 18.70 35.45 5.78
C LEU A 163 18.52 36.98 5.71
N GLU A 164 17.39 37.50 6.19
CA GLU A 164 17.14 38.94 6.26
C GLU A 164 18.13 39.65 7.19
N ILE A 165 18.40 39.08 8.37
CA ILE A 165 19.40 39.61 9.31
C ILE A 165 20.80 39.61 8.70
N VAL A 166 21.23 38.50 8.09
CA VAL A 166 22.56 38.39 7.46
C VAL A 166 22.71 39.36 6.29
N GLN A 167 21.65 39.59 5.51
CA GLN A 167 21.65 40.59 4.44
C GLN A 167 21.78 42.02 4.98
N GLU A 168 21.14 42.33 6.12
CA GLU A 168 21.27 43.64 6.77
C GLU A 168 22.69 43.86 7.29
N VAL A 169 23.26 42.87 7.99
CA VAL A 169 24.65 42.90 8.46
C VAL A 169 25.61 43.10 7.29
N ALA A 170 25.44 42.37 6.20
CA ALA A 170 26.26 42.54 5.01
C ALA A 170 26.11 43.95 4.40
N ARG A 171 24.91 44.55 4.43
CA ARG A 171 24.70 45.93 3.97
C ARG A 171 25.48 46.93 4.80
N ILE A 172 25.48 46.78 6.12
CA ILE A 172 26.23 47.63 7.07
C ILE A 172 27.74 47.48 6.85
N VAL A 173 28.25 46.26 6.75
CA VAL A 173 29.69 45.99 6.49
C VAL A 173 30.11 46.61 5.16
N ARG A 174 29.34 46.44 4.08
CA ARG A 174 29.64 47.07 2.78
C ARG A 174 29.66 48.60 2.87
N ALA A 175 28.78 49.21 3.66
CA ALA A 175 28.79 50.67 3.84
C ALA A 175 30.07 51.15 4.54
N ARG A 176 30.49 50.45 5.61
CA ARG A 176 31.72 50.74 6.36
C ARG A 176 32.99 50.58 5.53
N VAL A 177 33.06 49.52 4.73
CA VAL A 177 34.20 49.30 3.80
C VAL A 177 34.24 50.40 2.74
N ARG A 178 33.09 50.84 2.21
CA ARG A 178 33.02 51.96 1.24
C ARG A 178 33.41 53.31 1.84
N SER A 179 33.21 53.54 3.14
CA SER A 179 33.69 54.74 3.83
C SER A 179 35.18 54.67 4.20
N GLY A 180 35.87 53.55 3.91
CA GLY A 180 37.28 53.36 4.21
C GLY A 180 37.56 52.93 5.66
N GLU A 181 36.52 52.69 6.47
CA GLU A 181 36.62 52.30 7.88
C GLU A 181 36.90 50.81 8.11
N GLY A 182 37.07 50.03 7.02
CA GLY A 182 37.35 48.60 7.08
C GLY A 182 38.01 48.07 5.81
N PRO A 183 38.74 46.93 5.88
CA PRO A 183 39.37 46.30 4.73
C PRO A 183 38.36 45.75 3.69
N GLN A 184 38.72 45.77 2.41
CA GLN A 184 37.89 45.22 1.32
C GLN A 184 37.53 43.74 1.50
N PHE A 185 38.40 42.95 2.15
CA PHE A 185 38.13 41.53 2.39
C PHE A 185 36.93 41.29 3.31
N GLU A 186 36.56 42.25 4.17
CA GLU A 186 35.40 42.12 5.07
C GLU A 186 34.09 42.12 4.28
N ALA A 187 33.99 42.93 3.22
CA ALA A 187 32.83 42.94 2.33
C ALA A 187 32.67 41.60 1.61
N VAL A 188 33.77 41.04 1.10
CA VAL A 188 33.78 39.72 0.45
C VAL A 188 33.35 38.63 1.42
N LYS A 189 33.85 38.67 2.67
CA LYS A 189 33.45 37.71 3.71
C LYS A 189 31.96 37.81 4.02
N ALA A 190 31.41 39.01 4.13
CA ALA A 190 29.98 39.22 4.35
C ALA A 190 29.13 38.70 3.18
N ASP A 191 29.58 38.87 1.94
CA ASP A 191 28.91 38.31 0.76
C ASP A 191 28.89 36.77 0.77
N VAL A 192 29.98 36.14 1.22
CA VAL A 192 30.04 34.68 1.40
C VAL A 192 29.02 34.20 2.44
N GLU A 193 28.87 34.91 3.57
CA GLU A 193 27.86 34.54 4.58
C GLU A 193 26.42 34.69 4.06
N VAL A 194 26.12 35.72 3.26
CA VAL A 194 24.83 35.84 2.58
C VAL A 194 24.58 34.66 1.63
N LEU A 195 25.60 34.25 0.87
CA LEU A 195 25.48 33.11 -0.05
C LEU A 195 25.24 31.79 0.71
N LYS A 196 25.91 31.58 1.85
CA LYS A 196 25.66 30.42 2.72
C LYS A 196 24.22 30.41 3.25
N ALA A 197 23.75 31.54 3.78
CA ALA A 197 22.36 31.67 4.27
C ALA A 197 21.33 31.41 3.16
N LYS A 198 21.57 31.89 1.92
CA LYS A 198 20.72 31.57 0.75
C LYS A 198 20.74 30.08 0.42
N GLN A 199 21.90 29.43 0.51
CA GLN A 199 22.02 28.00 0.26
C GLN A 199 21.24 27.19 1.29
N GLU A 200 21.33 27.55 2.57
CA GLU A 200 20.56 26.91 3.66
C GLU A 200 19.05 27.09 3.46
N MET A 201 18.59 28.30 3.12
CA MET A 201 17.19 28.55 2.82
C MET A 201 16.69 27.70 1.65
N THR A 202 17.50 27.57 0.59
CA THR A 202 17.16 26.73 -0.57
C THR A 202 17.05 25.25 -0.18
N LYS A 203 17.97 24.76 0.66
CA LYS A 203 17.90 23.38 1.19
C LYS A 203 16.64 23.16 2.02
N ALA A 204 16.28 24.11 2.89
CA ALA A 204 15.10 24.01 3.73
C ALA A 204 13.80 24.00 2.90
N LYS A 205 13.68 24.84 1.87
CA LYS A 205 12.55 24.81 0.92
C LYS A 205 12.44 23.46 0.20
N ASN A 206 13.58 22.89 -0.21
CA ASN A 206 13.60 21.55 -0.81
C ASN A 206 13.17 20.47 0.17
N SER A 207 13.56 20.58 1.44
CA SER A 207 13.13 19.66 2.51
C SER A 207 11.61 19.67 2.67
N VAL A 208 10.97 20.84 2.73
CA VAL A 208 9.51 20.96 2.76
C VAL A 208 8.87 20.23 1.57
N ARG A 209 9.41 20.41 0.37
CA ARG A 209 8.89 19.73 -0.84
C ARG A 209 8.99 18.21 -0.74
N VAL A 210 10.07 17.68 -0.16
CA VAL A 210 10.22 16.23 0.07
C VAL A 210 9.21 15.74 1.12
N LYS A 211 9.00 16.49 2.21
CA LYS A 211 8.05 16.13 3.26
C LYS A 211 6.60 16.17 2.78
N LEU A 212 6.23 17.14 1.94
CA LEU A 212 4.92 17.18 1.27
C LEU A 212 4.66 15.93 0.43
N VAL A 213 5.66 15.49 -0.36
CA VAL A 213 5.55 14.26 -1.16
C VAL A 213 5.45 13.03 -0.25
N GLY A 214 6.23 12.96 0.83
CA GLY A 214 6.12 11.87 1.80
C GLY A 214 4.70 11.76 2.38
N LEU A 215 4.12 12.87 2.81
CA LEU A 215 2.74 12.88 3.35
C LEU A 215 1.69 12.55 2.27
N ASP A 216 1.90 12.99 1.03
CA ASP A 216 1.03 12.67 -0.10
C ASP A 216 1.05 11.18 -0.45
N THR A 217 2.22 10.51 -0.34
CA THR A 217 2.30 9.06 -0.53
C THR A 217 1.50 8.26 0.50
N LEU A 218 1.44 8.74 1.74
CA LEU A 218 0.65 8.09 2.81
C LEU A 218 -0.85 8.27 2.63
N THR A 219 -1.29 9.31 1.92
CA THR A 219 -2.69 9.60 1.62
C THR A 219 -3.09 9.20 0.19
N ALA A 220 -2.19 8.53 -0.55
CA ALA A 220 -2.40 8.12 -1.93
C ALA A 220 -2.84 9.28 -2.85
N GLY A 221 -2.26 10.48 -2.68
CA GLY A 221 -2.58 11.65 -3.51
C GLY A 221 -3.85 12.41 -3.11
N ALA A 222 -4.51 12.05 -2.00
CA ALA A 222 -5.82 12.60 -1.63
C ALA A 222 -5.80 14.09 -1.27
N LEU A 223 -4.64 14.61 -0.88
CA LEU A 223 -4.48 16.01 -0.45
C LEU A 223 -4.42 16.98 -1.64
N GLY A 224 -4.24 16.46 -2.86
CA GLY A 224 -4.17 17.24 -4.08
C GLY A 224 -2.78 17.86 -4.33
N PRO A 225 -2.63 18.61 -5.44
CA PRO A 225 -1.32 19.06 -5.92
C PRO A 225 -0.70 20.17 -5.05
N ARG A 226 -1.50 20.90 -4.28
CA ARG A 226 -1.07 21.98 -3.39
C ARG A 226 -2.00 22.05 -2.19
N TYR A 227 -1.43 22.00 -1.00
CA TYR A 227 -2.15 22.13 0.26
C TYR A 227 -1.26 22.77 1.31
N LYS A 228 -1.88 23.19 2.42
CA LYS A 228 -1.18 23.61 3.63
C LYS A 228 -1.58 22.71 4.79
N VAL A 229 -0.67 22.62 5.75
CA VAL A 229 -0.92 21.91 6.99
C VAL A 229 -0.99 22.93 8.13
N GLU A 230 -1.95 22.75 9.01
CA GLU A 230 -2.10 23.59 10.21
C GLU A 230 -2.05 22.69 11.44
N GLY A 231 -1.25 23.09 12.43
CA GLY A 231 -1.11 22.36 13.68
C GLY A 231 -0.03 22.95 14.59
N ASP A 232 -0.13 22.63 15.88
CA ASP A 232 0.83 23.05 16.89
C ASP A 232 1.69 21.88 17.38
N PHE A 233 2.94 22.17 17.75
CA PHE A 233 3.80 21.20 18.44
C PHE A 233 3.26 20.93 19.84
N ARG A 234 2.62 19.77 20.02
CA ARG A 234 2.14 19.33 21.34
C ARG A 234 3.32 18.80 22.18
N SER A 235 3.57 19.42 23.33
CA SER A 235 4.50 18.85 24.33
C SER A 235 3.85 17.63 25.00
N LEU A 236 4.50 16.47 24.90
CA LEU A 236 4.04 15.22 25.52
C LEU A 236 4.83 14.86 26.80
N ARG A 237 5.80 15.69 27.21
CA ARG A 237 6.75 15.34 28.29
C ARG A 237 6.09 14.98 29.62
N ASP A 238 4.98 15.63 29.97
CA ASP A 238 4.36 15.45 31.29
C ASP A 238 3.32 14.31 31.32
N ARG A 239 3.11 13.60 30.20
CA ARG A 239 2.02 12.61 30.04
C ARG A 239 2.49 11.19 29.74
N LEU A 240 3.79 10.96 29.66
CA LEU A 240 4.36 9.66 29.27
C LEU A 240 5.12 9.07 30.46
N ASP A 241 4.50 8.10 31.14
CA ASP A 241 5.19 7.20 32.07
C ASP A 241 5.63 5.94 31.30
N PRO A 242 6.95 5.74 31.07
CA PRO A 242 7.45 4.62 30.27
C PRO A 242 7.02 3.25 30.81
N GLU A 243 6.95 3.08 32.12
CA GLU A 243 6.59 1.79 32.72
C GLU A 243 5.12 1.47 32.48
N GLN A 244 4.23 2.45 32.67
CA GLN A 244 2.81 2.28 32.37
C GLN A 244 2.55 2.03 30.88
N MET A 245 3.30 2.69 30.01
CA MET A 245 3.20 2.47 28.57
C MET A 245 3.63 1.06 28.19
N ALA A 246 4.79 0.59 28.68
CA ALA A 246 5.28 -0.76 28.41
C ALA A 246 4.30 -1.84 28.91
N ALA A 247 3.73 -1.66 30.10
CA ALA A 247 2.74 -2.59 30.66
C ALA A 247 1.44 -2.65 29.83
N ARG A 248 0.95 -1.50 29.34
CA ARG A 248 -0.20 -1.46 28.42
C ARG A 248 0.14 -2.11 27.08
N ASP A 249 1.33 -1.86 26.55
CA ASP A 249 1.76 -2.38 25.26
C ASP A 249 1.81 -3.91 25.25
N LEU A 250 2.44 -4.50 26.27
CA LEU A 250 2.55 -5.95 26.44
C LEU A 250 1.20 -6.67 26.52
N SER A 251 0.16 -6.01 27.03
CA SER A 251 -1.16 -6.62 27.22
C SER A 251 -2.15 -6.30 26.09
N GLN A 252 -1.97 -5.17 25.39
CA GLN A 252 -2.99 -4.65 24.47
C GLN A 252 -2.51 -4.49 23.03
N HIS A 253 -1.20 -4.48 22.75
CA HIS A 253 -0.69 -4.14 21.42
C HIS A 253 -1.15 -5.17 20.36
N PRO A 254 -1.70 -4.72 19.22
CA PRO A 254 -2.20 -5.59 18.15
C PRO A 254 -1.17 -6.63 17.67
N ILE A 255 0.11 -6.25 17.56
CA ILE A 255 1.18 -7.17 17.15
C ILE A 255 1.23 -8.45 18.01
N LEU A 256 1.12 -8.32 19.34
CA LEU A 256 1.21 -9.46 20.26
C LEU A 256 -0.05 -10.32 20.16
N LYS A 257 -1.21 -9.69 20.03
CA LYS A 257 -2.49 -10.40 19.81
C LYS A 257 -2.48 -11.15 18.49
N ARG A 258 -1.94 -10.56 17.42
CA ARG A 258 -1.80 -11.22 16.12
C ARG A 258 -0.85 -12.41 16.21
N GLN A 259 0.31 -12.25 16.84
CA GLN A 259 1.25 -13.36 17.03
C GLN A 259 0.62 -14.49 17.85
N GLY A 260 -0.16 -14.16 18.89
CA GLY A 260 -0.93 -15.15 19.64
C GLY A 260 -1.89 -15.95 18.74
N LYS A 261 -2.62 -15.29 17.84
CA LYS A 261 -3.50 -15.97 16.87
C LYS A 261 -2.74 -16.80 15.83
N LEU A 262 -1.54 -16.40 15.43
CA LEU A 262 -0.70 -17.19 14.53
C LEU A 262 -0.16 -18.45 15.22
N VAL A 263 0.19 -18.36 16.51
CA VAL A 263 0.56 -19.53 17.32
C VAL A 263 -0.62 -20.48 17.47
N GLU A 264 -1.81 -19.96 17.83
CA GLU A 264 -3.05 -20.75 17.92
C GLU A 264 -3.37 -21.46 16.59
N GLN A 265 -3.23 -20.76 15.45
CA GLN A 265 -3.38 -21.35 14.12
C GLN A 265 -2.38 -22.50 13.87
N ALA A 266 -1.11 -22.32 14.28
CA ALA A 266 -0.09 -23.35 14.13
C ALA A 266 -0.39 -24.58 14.99
N GLU A 267 -0.84 -24.40 16.23
CA GLU A 267 -1.26 -25.49 17.12
C GLU A 267 -2.43 -26.27 16.53
N LEU A 268 -3.45 -25.59 16.02
CA LEU A 268 -4.60 -26.22 15.36
C LEU A 268 -4.21 -26.96 14.07
N THR A 269 -3.18 -26.46 13.38
CA THR A 269 -2.60 -27.16 12.23
C THR A 269 -1.92 -28.46 12.65
N VAL A 270 -1.22 -28.48 13.78
CA VAL A 270 -0.66 -29.72 14.36
C VAL A 270 -1.77 -30.70 14.72
N ASP A 271 -2.87 -30.23 15.29
CA ASP A 271 -4.01 -31.08 15.61
C ASP A 271 -4.69 -31.66 14.36
N LYS A 272 -4.82 -30.87 13.29
CA LYS A 272 -5.25 -31.39 11.98
C LYS A 272 -4.33 -32.52 11.51
N GLU A 273 -3.01 -32.37 11.62
CA GLU A 273 -2.08 -33.44 11.22
C GLU A 273 -2.15 -34.67 12.13
N ARG A 274 -2.48 -34.51 13.43
CA ARG A 274 -2.78 -35.64 14.31
C ARG A 274 -4.04 -36.39 13.87
N GLN A 275 -5.06 -35.68 13.37
CA GLN A 275 -6.28 -36.30 12.84
C GLN A 275 -6.03 -37.06 11.53
N SER A 276 -4.98 -36.72 10.77
CA SER A 276 -4.53 -37.47 9.58
C SER A 276 -4.10 -38.92 9.87
N ARG A 277 -3.98 -39.31 11.16
CA ARG A 277 -3.75 -40.70 11.57
C ARG A 277 -4.94 -41.62 11.28
N VAL A 278 -6.15 -41.07 11.19
CA VAL A 278 -7.35 -41.81 10.80
C VAL A 278 -7.42 -41.81 9.27
N PRO A 279 -7.52 -42.97 8.62
CA PRO A 279 -7.54 -43.04 7.16
C PRO A 279 -8.82 -42.40 6.60
N ASN A 280 -8.66 -41.70 5.48
CA ASN A 280 -9.80 -41.27 4.65
C ASN A 280 -10.28 -42.45 3.78
N VAL A 281 -11.59 -42.49 3.50
CA VAL A 281 -12.18 -43.53 2.65
C VAL A 281 -12.45 -42.93 1.28
N THR A 282 -11.88 -43.48 0.22
CA THR A 282 -12.17 -43.04 -1.16
C THR A 282 -13.11 -44.02 -1.83
N LEU A 283 -14.29 -43.53 -2.20
CA LEU A 283 -15.22 -44.26 -3.07
C LEU A 283 -14.80 -44.02 -4.51
N PHE A 284 -14.66 -45.08 -5.29
CA PHE A 284 -14.35 -44.97 -6.71
C PHE A 284 -15.30 -45.85 -7.52
N GLY A 285 -15.58 -45.42 -8.74
CA GLY A 285 -16.35 -46.17 -9.72
C GLY A 285 -15.94 -45.73 -11.11
N GLY A 286 -16.01 -46.64 -12.08
CA GLY A 286 -15.61 -46.33 -13.45
C GLY A 286 -16.28 -47.26 -14.45
N TYR A 287 -16.29 -46.81 -15.69
CA TYR A 287 -16.72 -47.59 -16.85
C TYR A 287 -15.59 -47.57 -17.87
N ALA A 288 -15.19 -48.74 -18.35
CA ALA A 288 -14.21 -48.87 -19.42
C ALA A 288 -14.69 -49.85 -20.49
N ARG A 289 -14.27 -49.60 -21.74
CA ARG A 289 -14.55 -50.45 -22.88
C ARG A 289 -13.32 -50.62 -23.77
N GLU A 290 -13.16 -51.82 -24.30
CA GLU A 290 -12.20 -52.14 -25.36
C GLU A 290 -12.77 -51.71 -26.72
N VAL A 291 -11.91 -51.21 -27.61
CA VAL A 291 -12.23 -50.68 -28.94
C VAL A 291 -11.37 -51.35 -30.01
#